data_AF-A0A090GV46-F1
#
_entry.id   AF-A0A090GV46-F1
#
_cell.length_a   1.000
_cell.length_b   1.000
_cell.length_c   1.000
_cell.angle_alpha   90.00
_cell.angle_beta   90.00
_cell.angle_gamma   90.00
#
_symmetry.space_group_name_H-M   'P 1'
#
loop_
_entity.id
_entity.type
_entity.pdbx_description
1 polymer ?
#
loop_
_entity_poly.entity_id
_entity_poly.type
_entity_poly.pdbx_seq_one_letter_code
_entity_poly.pdbx_strand_id
1 'polypeptide(L)'
;MDKPELAMISRSSLTKLVDLLPLVGADHGSRDYDAALFKLFDARPVRRATVMDNDVTLSALPADALEAGISLRELLPIVHEDWVSETHALEVDYVDDDGRHVVEMGRHGYIRADGEFIESPRLELIPSFTTKVDDALKFKERVFGSCLLLTIKEEENAEWGSDYQDCLIDRQSAVIHAHRNYDLPHAIIGAVLGAMLSGFTHKLLQFKIIEDGDDDV
;
A
#
# COMPACT_ATOMS: atom_id res chain seq x y z
N MET A 1 -21.05 -19.04 0.41
CA MET A 1 -20.37 -17.76 0.11
C MET A 1 -20.73 -16.81 1.22
N ASP A 2 -19.88 -16.75 2.23
CA ASP A 2 -20.01 -15.75 3.29
C ASP A 2 -19.83 -14.37 2.68
N LYS A 3 -20.65 -13.40 3.12
CA LYS A 3 -20.45 -12.00 2.72
C LYS A 3 -19.07 -11.59 3.22
N PRO A 4 -18.22 -10.95 2.39
CA PRO A 4 -16.96 -10.42 2.88
C PRO A 4 -17.27 -9.44 4.01
N GLU A 5 -16.73 -9.71 5.20
CA GLU A 5 -16.81 -8.78 6.32
C GLU A 5 -16.17 -7.46 5.90
N LEU A 6 -16.87 -6.35 6.12
CA LEU A 6 -16.34 -5.03 5.83
C LEU A 6 -15.25 -4.71 6.85
N ALA A 7 -14.07 -4.35 6.39
CA ALA A 7 -13.01 -3.88 7.27
C ALA A 7 -13.43 -2.57 7.96
N MET A 8 -13.29 -2.53 9.27
CA MET A 8 -13.67 -1.36 10.08
C MET A 8 -12.48 -0.43 10.24
N ILE A 9 -12.66 0.84 9.84
CA ILE A 9 -11.64 1.87 9.95
C ILE A 9 -12.16 2.95 10.89
N SER A 10 -11.43 3.24 11.98
CA SER A 10 -11.84 4.32 12.87
C SER A 10 -11.58 5.69 12.27
N ARG A 11 -12.51 6.62 12.48
CA ARG A 11 -12.38 7.99 11.99
C ARG A 11 -11.15 8.68 12.58
N SER A 12 -10.83 8.45 13.85
CA SER A 12 -9.61 8.97 14.49
C SER A 12 -8.33 8.54 13.78
N SER A 13 -8.26 7.30 13.29
CA SER A 13 -7.08 6.80 12.58
C SER A 13 -6.91 7.49 11.23
N LEU A 14 -8.01 7.71 10.50
CA LEU A 14 -8.01 8.48 9.25
C LEU A 14 -7.61 9.94 9.47
N THR A 15 -8.17 10.61 10.48
CA THR A 15 -7.83 11.99 10.81
C THR A 15 -6.34 12.14 11.12
N LYS A 16 -5.79 11.23 11.95
CA LYS A 16 -4.35 11.24 12.25
C LYS A 16 -3.48 11.13 11.00
N LEU A 17 -3.86 10.28 10.04
CA LEU A 17 -3.11 10.15 8.79
C LEU A 17 -3.23 11.39 7.90
N VAL A 18 -4.39 12.03 7.86
CA VAL A 18 -4.53 13.32 7.13
C VAL A 18 -3.66 14.39 7.76
N ASP A 19 -3.65 14.49 9.09
CA ASP A 19 -2.84 15.49 9.81
C ASP A 19 -1.33 15.26 9.65
N LEU A 20 -0.91 14.01 9.51
CA LEU A 20 0.50 13.64 9.30
C LEU A 20 0.96 13.82 7.86
N LEU A 21 0.06 13.75 6.86
CA LEU A 21 0.43 13.76 5.44
C LEU A 21 1.28 14.98 5.03
N PRO A 22 1.01 16.23 5.47
CA PRO A 22 1.85 17.38 5.12
C PRO A 22 3.28 17.32 5.68
N LEU A 23 3.52 16.50 6.71
CA LEU A 23 4.84 16.29 7.30
C LEU A 23 5.64 15.22 6.56
N VAL A 24 4.96 14.40 5.76
CA VAL A 24 5.60 13.38 4.93
C VAL A 24 6.26 14.06 3.73
N GLY A 25 7.54 13.77 3.51
CA GLY A 25 8.35 14.36 2.43
C GLY A 25 9.31 15.47 2.88
N ALA A 26 9.18 16.00 4.10
CA ALA A 26 10.08 17.04 4.60
C ALA A 26 11.41 16.50 5.18
N ASP A 27 11.42 15.39 5.94
CA ASP A 27 12.62 14.98 6.73
C ASP A 27 12.70 13.48 7.13
N HIS A 28 12.34 12.54 6.24
CA HIS A 28 12.24 11.08 6.50
C HIS A 28 11.03 10.64 7.35
N GLY A 29 10.20 9.75 6.77
CA GLY A 29 9.02 9.17 7.44
C GLY A 29 7.96 8.58 6.49
N SER A 30 8.15 8.68 5.16
CA SER A 30 7.20 8.18 4.15
C SER A 30 6.87 6.70 4.30
N ARG A 31 7.87 5.87 4.61
CA ARG A 31 7.65 4.43 4.80
C ARG A 31 6.89 4.07 6.07
N ASP A 32 7.10 4.80 7.17
CA ASP A 32 6.30 4.62 8.39
C ASP A 32 4.85 5.04 8.17
N TYR A 33 4.65 6.11 7.41
CA TYR A 33 3.33 6.54 6.97
C TYR A 33 2.66 5.51 6.05
N ASP A 34 3.37 4.98 5.07
CA ASP A 34 2.89 3.92 4.18
C ASP A 34 2.49 2.66 4.97
N ALA A 35 3.26 2.31 6.01
CA ALA A 35 2.94 1.20 6.90
C ALA A 35 1.66 1.45 7.71
N ALA A 36 1.47 2.69 8.18
CA ALA A 36 0.24 3.08 8.88
C ALA A 36 -0.98 3.08 7.93
N LEU A 37 -0.83 3.54 6.69
CA LEU A 37 -1.83 3.41 5.64
C LEU A 37 -2.18 1.96 5.36
N PHE A 38 -1.18 1.11 5.13
CA PHE A 38 -1.36 -0.31 4.81
C PHE A 38 -2.21 -1.02 5.87
N LYS A 39 -1.91 -0.77 7.15
CA LYS A 39 -2.63 -1.35 8.29
C LYS A 39 -4.10 -0.97 8.38
N LEU A 40 -4.55 0.10 7.70
CA LEU A 40 -5.97 0.46 7.69
C LEU A 40 -6.82 -0.54 6.90
N PHE A 41 -6.26 -1.21 5.90
CA PHE A 41 -7.05 -1.98 4.94
C PHE A 41 -6.51 -3.39 4.67
N ASP A 42 -5.37 -3.73 5.22
CA ASP A 42 -4.79 -5.06 5.17
C ASP A 42 -4.47 -5.50 6.61
N ALA A 43 -5.08 -6.63 7.00
CA ALA A 43 -4.99 -7.15 8.37
C ALA A 43 -3.69 -7.95 8.60
N ARG A 44 -2.88 -8.19 7.56
CA ARG A 44 -1.63 -8.92 7.71
C ARG A 44 -0.70 -8.20 8.69
N PRO A 45 0.01 -8.95 9.57
CA PRO A 45 1.04 -8.35 10.41
C PRO A 45 2.07 -7.61 9.56
N VAL A 46 2.56 -6.48 10.06
CA VAL A 46 3.59 -5.68 9.39
C VAL A 46 4.74 -5.44 10.35
N ARG A 47 5.96 -5.66 9.89
CA ARG A 47 7.19 -5.37 10.65
C ARG A 47 8.30 -4.87 9.76
N ARG A 48 9.35 -4.33 10.37
CA ARG A 48 10.60 -4.05 9.65
C ARG A 48 11.38 -5.34 9.46
N ALA A 49 11.97 -5.50 8.29
CA ALA A 49 12.83 -6.62 7.95
C ALA A 49 13.97 -6.15 7.05
N THR A 50 15.08 -6.89 7.07
CA THR A 50 16.16 -6.70 6.11
C THR A 50 15.69 -7.16 4.74
N VAL A 51 15.74 -6.26 3.77
CA VAL A 51 15.38 -6.47 2.37
C VAL A 51 16.65 -6.32 1.53
N MET A 52 16.70 -7.09 0.45
CA MET A 52 17.79 -7.08 -0.51
C MET A 52 17.22 -6.77 -1.89
N ASP A 53 17.54 -5.58 -2.40
CA ASP A 53 17.18 -5.23 -3.77
C ASP A 53 18.13 -5.94 -4.72
N ASN A 54 17.60 -6.91 -5.45
CA ASN A 54 18.33 -7.62 -6.50
C ASN A 54 18.35 -6.85 -7.84
N ASP A 55 17.64 -5.71 -7.91
CA ASP A 55 17.43 -4.88 -9.10
C ASP A 55 18.61 -3.93 -9.41
N VAL A 56 19.85 -4.32 -9.08
CA VAL A 56 20.97 -3.79 -9.86
C VAL A 56 20.94 -4.53 -11.20
N THR A 57 20.08 -4.06 -12.09
CA THR A 57 19.96 -4.58 -13.46
C THR A 57 21.32 -4.46 -14.15
N LEU A 58 22.08 -5.55 -14.17
CA LEU A 58 23.18 -5.79 -15.11
C LEU A 58 22.76 -5.57 -16.57
N SER A 59 21.44 -5.52 -16.87
CA SER A 59 20.87 -5.21 -18.18
C SER A 59 20.79 -3.73 -18.53
N ALA A 60 20.97 -2.80 -17.57
CA ALA A 60 20.99 -1.35 -17.83
C ALA A 60 22.41 -0.81 -17.99
N LEU A 61 23.43 -1.64 -17.75
CA LEU A 61 24.81 -1.25 -17.94
C LEU A 61 25.14 -1.27 -19.43
N PRO A 62 25.54 -0.13 -20.02
CA PRO A 62 26.05 -0.14 -21.38
C PRO A 62 27.28 -1.07 -21.45
N ALA A 63 27.53 -1.66 -22.62
CA ALA A 63 28.50 -2.74 -22.79
C ALA A 63 29.95 -2.37 -22.37
N ASP A 64 30.21 -1.08 -22.16
CA ASP A 64 31.46 -0.44 -21.74
C ASP A 64 31.55 -0.18 -20.22
N ALA A 65 30.55 -0.55 -19.42
CA ALA A 65 30.51 -0.35 -17.96
C ALA A 65 31.73 -0.93 -17.21
N LEU A 66 32.30 -2.03 -17.71
CA LEU A 66 33.53 -2.62 -17.17
C LEU A 66 34.79 -1.81 -17.54
N GLU A 67 34.80 -1.12 -18.68
CA GLU A 67 35.88 -0.22 -19.09
C GLU A 67 35.79 1.13 -18.36
N ALA A 68 34.59 1.54 -17.93
CA ALA A 68 34.32 2.78 -17.19
C ALA A 68 34.75 2.76 -15.71
N GLY A 69 35.26 1.64 -15.19
CA GLY A 69 35.77 1.55 -13.82
C GLY A 69 34.69 1.53 -12.73
N ILE A 70 33.45 1.19 -13.09
CA ILE A 70 32.34 0.95 -12.14
C ILE A 70 32.81 -0.14 -11.16
N SER A 71 32.88 0.22 -9.88
CA SER A 71 33.40 -0.69 -8.87
C SER A 71 32.43 -1.86 -8.71
N LEU A 72 32.93 -3.10 -8.62
CA LEU A 72 32.10 -4.27 -8.26
C LEU A 72 31.28 -4.07 -6.97
N ARG A 73 31.64 -3.08 -6.13
CA ARG A 73 30.83 -2.65 -4.98
C ARG A 73 29.49 -2.01 -5.35
N GLU A 74 29.39 -1.35 -6.51
CA GLU A 74 28.16 -0.73 -7.03
C GLU A 74 27.21 -1.77 -7.65
N LEU A 75 27.70 -3.01 -7.81
CA LEU A 75 26.96 -4.20 -8.23
C LEU A 75 26.52 -5.08 -7.06
N LEU A 76 26.85 -4.70 -5.81
CA LEU A 76 26.38 -5.43 -4.64
C LEU A 76 24.91 -5.11 -4.40
N PRO A 77 24.09 -6.13 -4.04
CA PRO A 77 22.70 -5.91 -3.68
C PRO A 77 22.59 -4.85 -2.59
N ILE A 78 21.67 -3.91 -2.75
CA ILE A 78 21.44 -2.88 -1.74
C ILE A 78 20.64 -3.54 -0.62
N VAL A 79 21.29 -3.70 0.53
CA VAL A 79 20.67 -4.25 1.74
C VAL A 79 20.22 -3.09 2.63
N HIS A 80 18.94 -3.06 2.95
CA HIS A 80 18.36 -2.02 3.81
C HIS A 80 17.20 -2.59 4.64
N GLU A 81 16.74 -1.85 5.64
CA GLU A 81 15.55 -2.23 6.41
C GLU A 81 14.32 -1.52 5.87
N ASP A 82 13.30 -2.27 5.47
CA ASP A 82 12.01 -1.74 5.03
C ASP A 82 10.84 -2.48 5.71
N TRP A 83 9.64 -1.92 5.58
CA TRP A 83 8.41 -2.52 6.05
C TRP A 83 7.94 -3.64 5.12
N VAL A 84 7.67 -4.80 5.73
CA VAL A 84 7.12 -5.98 5.06
C VAL A 84 5.86 -6.44 5.77
N SER A 85 4.93 -6.98 4.99
CA SER A 85 3.76 -7.72 5.47
C SER A 85 4.07 -9.20 5.55
N GLU A 86 3.47 -9.88 6.54
CA GLU A 86 3.63 -11.31 6.78
C GLU A 86 2.42 -12.08 6.28
N THR A 87 2.66 -13.04 5.38
CA THR A 87 1.64 -13.98 4.92
C THR A 87 1.92 -15.35 5.54
N HIS A 88 1.08 -15.72 6.51
CA HIS A 88 1.22 -16.96 7.29
C HIS A 88 0.57 -18.17 6.63
N ALA A 89 -0.46 -17.94 5.82
CA ALA A 89 -1.20 -19.01 5.18
C ALA A 89 -1.61 -18.63 3.75
N LEU A 90 -1.75 -19.65 2.91
CA LEU A 90 -2.21 -19.57 1.53
C LEU A 90 -3.38 -20.54 1.37
N GLU A 91 -4.37 -20.16 0.58
CA GLU A 91 -5.41 -21.09 0.13
C GLU A 91 -4.76 -22.15 -0.79
N VAL A 92 -4.85 -23.41 -0.39
CA VAL A 92 -4.34 -24.55 -1.16
C VAL A 92 -5.54 -25.33 -1.67
N ASP A 93 -5.52 -25.56 -2.97
CA ASP A 93 -6.51 -26.33 -3.68
C ASP A 93 -5.86 -27.62 -4.20
N TYR A 94 -6.34 -28.78 -3.75
CA TYR A 94 -5.81 -30.08 -4.14
C TYR A 94 -6.88 -31.17 -4.14
N VAL A 95 -6.54 -32.30 -4.76
CA VAL A 95 -7.35 -33.52 -4.69
C VAL A 95 -6.71 -34.44 -3.65
N ASP A 96 -7.47 -34.83 -2.63
CA ASP A 96 -7.01 -35.74 -1.58
C ASP A 96 -6.86 -37.19 -2.08
N ASP A 97 -6.33 -38.06 -1.22
CA ASP A 97 -6.08 -39.47 -1.53
C ASP A 97 -7.38 -40.26 -1.84
N ASP A 98 -8.54 -39.76 -1.42
CA ASP A 98 -9.86 -40.32 -1.71
C ASP A 98 -10.47 -39.77 -3.02
N GLY A 99 -9.73 -38.94 -3.75
CA GLY A 99 -10.18 -38.32 -5.01
C GLY A 99 -11.14 -37.15 -4.82
N ARG A 100 -11.26 -36.59 -3.60
CA ARG A 100 -12.11 -35.43 -3.32
C ARG A 100 -11.33 -34.15 -3.47
N HIS A 101 -12.00 -33.14 -4.00
CA HIS A 101 -11.47 -31.79 -4.08
C HIS A 101 -11.54 -31.12 -2.71
N VAL A 102 -10.41 -30.65 -2.21
CA VAL A 102 -10.26 -30.01 -0.90
C VAL A 102 -9.66 -28.62 -1.12
N VAL A 103 -10.28 -27.63 -0.48
CA VAL A 103 -9.75 -26.27 -0.38
C VAL A 103 -9.53 -25.98 1.09
N GLU A 104 -8.28 -25.72 1.48
CA GLU A 104 -7.92 -25.42 2.87
C GLU A 104 -6.83 -24.36 2.98
N MET A 105 -6.63 -23.83 4.19
CA MET A 105 -5.57 -22.85 4.46
C MET A 105 -4.28 -23.57 4.85
N GLY A 106 -3.36 -23.70 3.91
CA GLY A 106 -2.01 -24.23 4.14
C GLY A 106 -1.12 -23.18 4.81
N ARG A 107 -0.29 -23.59 5.78
CA ARG A 107 0.65 -22.69 6.48
C ARG A 107 1.98 -22.60 5.76
N HIS A 108 2.58 -21.42 5.72
CA HIS A 108 3.94 -21.23 5.24
C HIS A 108 4.95 -21.68 6.29
N GLY A 109 5.93 -22.49 5.87
CA GLY A 109 6.93 -23.05 6.76
C GLY A 109 7.79 -24.10 6.08
N TYR A 110 8.54 -24.83 6.88
CA TYR A 110 9.34 -25.97 6.42
C TYR A 110 9.33 -27.08 7.46
N ILE A 111 9.56 -28.30 6.99
CA ILE A 111 9.73 -29.48 7.85
C ILE A 111 11.21 -29.59 8.21
N ARG A 112 11.53 -29.59 9.51
CA ARG A 112 12.88 -29.87 10.01
C ARG A 112 13.26 -31.33 9.78
N ALA A 113 14.54 -31.63 9.95
CA ALA A 113 15.08 -32.98 9.78
C ALA A 113 14.48 -34.04 10.73
N ASP A 114 13.90 -33.61 11.87
CA ASP A 114 13.20 -34.45 12.84
C ASP A 114 11.71 -34.65 12.52
N GLY A 115 11.22 -34.06 11.43
CA GLY A 115 9.81 -34.10 11.03
C GLY A 115 8.94 -33.01 11.66
N GLU A 116 9.49 -32.13 12.51
CA GLU A 116 8.74 -31.01 13.08
C GLU A 116 8.46 -29.93 12.02
N PHE A 117 7.20 -29.49 11.92
CA PHE A 117 6.86 -28.33 11.10
C PHE A 117 7.20 -27.03 11.84
N ILE A 118 7.99 -26.19 11.20
CA ILE A 118 8.33 -24.84 11.67
C ILE A 118 7.67 -23.82 10.77
N GLU A 119 6.79 -23.02 11.38
CA GLU A 119 6.15 -21.91 10.69
C GLU A 119 7.18 -20.85 10.30
N SER A 120 7.10 -20.41 9.05
CA SER A 120 7.97 -19.38 8.48
C SER A 120 7.14 -18.56 7.51
N PRO A 121 6.55 -17.42 7.96
CA PRO A 121 5.70 -16.62 7.10
C PRO A 121 6.47 -16.05 5.92
N ARG A 122 5.80 -15.92 4.79
CA ARG A 122 6.35 -15.24 3.62
C ARG A 122 6.31 -13.74 3.85
N LEU A 123 7.43 -13.07 3.61
CA LEU A 123 7.55 -11.62 3.73
C LEU A 123 7.37 -10.97 2.36
N GLU A 124 6.53 -9.96 2.30
CA GLU A 124 6.28 -9.16 1.08
C GLU A 124 6.40 -7.68 1.40
N LEU A 125 7.13 -6.93 0.58
CA LEU A 125 7.22 -5.48 0.70
C LEU A 125 5.83 -4.85 0.68
N ILE A 126 5.58 -3.93 1.62
CA ILE A 126 4.36 -3.13 1.54
C ILE A 126 4.50 -2.11 0.39
N PRO A 127 3.39 -1.72 -0.28
CA PRO A 127 3.45 -0.73 -1.35
C PRO A 127 3.98 0.63 -0.86
N SER A 128 4.51 1.43 -1.77
CA SER A 128 5.09 2.75 -1.47
C SER A 128 4.13 3.87 -1.88
N PHE A 129 3.02 4.00 -1.14
CA PHE A 129 1.91 4.89 -1.46
C PHE A 129 2.32 6.35 -1.64
N THR A 130 3.26 6.81 -0.82
CA THR A 130 3.69 8.22 -0.80
C THR A 130 4.88 8.52 -1.72
N THR A 131 5.43 7.52 -2.43
CA THR A 131 6.58 7.73 -3.33
C THR A 131 6.40 7.13 -4.72
N LYS A 132 5.49 6.16 -4.90
CA LYS A 132 5.18 5.53 -6.19
C LYS A 132 3.75 5.84 -6.61
N VAL A 133 3.61 6.52 -7.74
CA VAL A 133 2.30 6.89 -8.32
C VAL A 133 1.41 5.66 -8.52
N ASP A 134 1.95 4.56 -9.04
CA ASP A 134 1.19 3.32 -9.26
C ASP A 134 0.59 2.76 -7.97
N ASP A 135 1.31 2.85 -6.85
CA ASP A 135 0.83 2.36 -5.57
C ASP A 135 -0.22 3.30 -4.97
N ALA A 136 -0.07 4.62 -5.15
CA ALA A 136 -1.10 5.60 -4.79
C ALA A 136 -2.41 5.40 -5.60
N LEU A 137 -2.30 5.10 -6.89
CA LEU A 137 -3.45 4.78 -7.75
C LEU A 137 -4.13 3.48 -7.33
N LYS A 138 -3.36 2.42 -7.03
CA LYS A 138 -3.90 1.17 -6.47
C LYS A 138 -4.59 1.40 -5.14
N PHE A 139 -4.09 2.31 -4.30
CA PHE A 139 -4.76 2.68 -3.05
C PHE A 139 -6.12 3.31 -3.33
N LYS A 140 -6.19 4.29 -4.23
CA LYS A 140 -7.47 4.88 -4.67
C LYS A 140 -8.44 3.82 -5.20
N GLU A 141 -7.96 2.88 -6.01
CA GLU A 141 -8.77 1.81 -6.58
C GLU A 141 -9.27 0.84 -5.50
N ARG A 142 -8.43 0.49 -4.52
CA ARG A 142 -8.84 -0.38 -3.41
C ARG A 142 -9.94 0.26 -2.55
N VAL A 143 -9.87 1.57 -2.31
CA VAL A 143 -10.84 2.30 -1.47
C VAL A 143 -12.17 2.53 -2.20
N PHE A 144 -12.11 3.04 -3.43
CA PHE A 144 -13.30 3.52 -4.15
C PHE A 144 -13.64 2.74 -5.42
N GLY A 145 -12.76 1.86 -5.89
CA GLY A 145 -12.87 1.19 -7.19
C GLY A 145 -13.16 2.19 -8.30
N SER A 146 -14.22 1.90 -9.08
CA SER A 146 -14.73 2.75 -10.15
C SER A 146 -15.84 3.72 -9.69
N CYS A 147 -16.06 3.90 -8.38
CA CYS A 147 -17.15 4.77 -7.87
C CYS A 147 -16.79 6.25 -7.96
N LEU A 148 -15.52 6.59 -7.78
CA LEU A 148 -14.99 7.94 -7.92
C LEU A 148 -13.97 8.00 -9.04
N LEU A 149 -13.98 9.07 -9.84
CA LEU A 149 -12.97 9.34 -10.85
C LEU A 149 -11.93 10.30 -10.28
N LEU A 150 -10.66 9.99 -10.47
CA LEU A 150 -9.55 10.84 -10.09
C LEU A 150 -9.20 11.75 -11.28
N THR A 151 -9.22 13.06 -11.06
CA THR A 151 -8.73 14.06 -12.01
C THR A 151 -7.47 14.66 -11.43
N ILE A 152 -6.38 14.59 -12.20
CA ILE A 152 -5.09 15.21 -11.84
C ILE A 152 -4.95 16.47 -12.68
N LYS A 153 -4.67 17.61 -12.03
CA LYS A 153 -4.32 18.86 -12.71
C LYS A 153 -2.93 19.27 -12.29
N GLU A 154 -2.04 19.42 -13.27
CA GLU A 154 -0.72 20.00 -13.06
C GLU A 154 -0.79 21.50 -13.34
N GLU A 155 -0.37 22.31 -12.37
CA GLU A 155 -0.21 23.76 -12.55
C GLU A 155 1.23 24.07 -12.97
N GLU A 156 1.41 24.47 -14.24
CA GLU A 156 2.72 24.77 -14.85
C GLU A 156 3.38 26.06 -14.32
N ASN A 157 2.69 26.87 -13.51
CA ASN A 157 3.14 28.20 -13.06
C ASN A 157 3.36 28.32 -11.54
N ALA A 158 3.60 27.21 -10.82
CA ALA A 158 3.90 27.31 -9.40
C ALA A 158 5.31 27.89 -9.17
N GLU A 159 5.46 28.69 -8.11
CA GLU A 159 6.72 29.41 -7.81
C GLU A 159 7.91 28.47 -7.56
N TRP A 160 7.65 27.20 -7.22
CA TRP A 160 8.67 26.21 -6.85
C TRP A 160 8.32 24.79 -7.36
N GLY A 161 8.30 24.59 -8.68
CA GLY A 161 8.11 23.26 -9.29
C GLY A 161 6.70 23.03 -9.86
N SER A 162 6.31 21.77 -10.01
CA SER A 162 4.93 21.41 -10.42
C SER A 162 4.04 21.29 -9.19
N ASP A 163 2.94 22.05 -9.16
CA ASP A 163 1.89 21.84 -8.17
C ASP A 163 0.83 20.91 -8.76
N TYR A 164 0.54 19.81 -8.08
CA TYR A 164 -0.53 18.89 -8.44
C TYR A 164 -1.77 19.20 -7.61
N GLN A 165 -2.90 19.39 -8.28
CA GLN A 165 -4.21 19.42 -7.65
C GLN A 165 -5.00 18.18 -8.08
N ASP A 166 -5.21 17.30 -7.13
CA ASP A 166 -5.91 16.04 -7.34
C ASP A 166 -7.32 16.12 -6.79
N CYS A 167 -8.29 15.81 -7.64
CA CYS A 167 -9.71 15.89 -7.36
C CYS A 167 -10.35 14.52 -7.51
N LEU A 168 -11.07 14.06 -6.48
CA LEU A 168 -11.98 12.94 -6.61
C LEU A 168 -13.39 13.47 -6.92
N ILE A 169 -13.92 13.07 -8.07
CA ILE A 169 -15.24 13.45 -8.55
C ILE A 169 -16.17 12.24 -8.62
N ASP A 170 -17.46 12.45 -8.35
CA ASP A 170 -18.48 11.42 -8.51
C ASP A 170 -18.95 11.27 -9.98
N ARG A 171 -19.92 10.37 -10.21
CA ARG A 171 -20.48 10.13 -11.55
C ARG A 171 -21.26 11.31 -12.11
N GLN A 172 -21.66 12.25 -11.25
CA GLN A 172 -22.35 13.49 -11.57
C GLN A 172 -21.35 14.64 -11.78
N SER A 173 -20.05 14.36 -11.75
CA SER A 173 -18.97 15.34 -11.84
C SER A 173 -18.94 16.34 -10.68
N ALA A 174 -19.55 16.03 -9.54
CA ALA A 174 -19.40 16.80 -8.32
C ALA A 174 -18.05 16.47 -7.66
N VAL A 175 -17.31 17.51 -7.26
CA VAL A 175 -16.05 17.36 -6.52
C VAL A 175 -16.37 16.95 -5.10
N ILE A 176 -15.94 15.74 -4.73
CA ILE A 176 -16.09 15.20 -3.37
C ILE A 176 -14.98 15.74 -2.49
N HIS A 177 -13.75 15.70 -2.98
CA HIS A 177 -12.60 16.26 -2.29
C HIS A 177 -11.52 16.65 -3.30
N ALA A 178 -10.75 17.68 -2.97
CA ALA A 178 -9.58 18.09 -3.72
C ALA A 178 -8.42 18.34 -2.76
N HIS A 179 -7.24 17.83 -3.09
CA HIS A 179 -6.01 18.06 -2.33
C HIS A 179 -4.92 18.56 -3.26
N ARG A 180 -4.12 19.52 -2.78
CA ARG A 180 -3.01 20.11 -3.53
C ARG A 180 -1.70 19.77 -2.84
N ASN A 181 -0.73 19.27 -3.59
CA ASN A 181 0.61 19.00 -3.12
C ASN A 181 1.63 19.10 -4.27
N TYR A 182 2.89 19.31 -3.94
CA TYR A 182 4.01 19.38 -4.89
C TYR A 182 4.42 17.98 -5.41
N ASP A 183 4.04 16.94 -4.68
CA ASP A 183 4.27 15.55 -5.05
C ASP A 183 2.96 14.85 -5.40
N LEU A 184 2.91 14.25 -6.60
CA LEU A 184 1.70 13.62 -7.12
C LEU A 184 1.19 12.47 -6.24
N PRO A 185 2.02 11.49 -5.81
CA PRO A 185 1.60 10.48 -4.82
C PRO A 185 0.93 11.10 -3.58
N HIS A 186 1.51 12.15 -3.00
CA HIS A 186 0.90 12.82 -1.84
C HIS A 186 -0.42 13.50 -2.19
N ALA A 187 -0.52 14.14 -3.36
CA ALA A 187 -1.76 14.73 -3.84
C ALA A 187 -2.89 13.67 -3.93
N ILE A 188 -2.58 12.50 -4.51
CA ILE A 188 -3.52 11.36 -4.63
C ILE A 188 -3.95 10.88 -3.24
N ILE A 189 -2.99 10.60 -2.36
CA ILE A 189 -3.29 10.08 -1.01
C ILE A 189 -4.13 11.07 -0.20
N GLY A 190 -3.79 12.36 -0.23
CA GLY A 190 -4.56 13.39 0.46
C GLY A 190 -5.97 13.52 -0.10
N ALA A 191 -6.14 13.44 -1.42
CA ALA A 191 -7.46 13.44 -2.04
C ALA A 191 -8.31 12.24 -1.58
N VAL A 192 -7.72 11.04 -1.54
CA VAL A 192 -8.38 9.81 -1.09
C VAL A 192 -8.79 9.89 0.38
N LEU A 193 -7.86 10.21 1.27
CA LEU A 193 -8.15 10.29 2.71
C LEU A 193 -9.15 11.41 3.04
N GLY A 194 -9.01 12.56 2.38
CA GLY A 194 -9.97 13.66 2.49
C GLY A 194 -11.37 13.26 2.05
N ALA A 195 -11.51 12.54 0.93
CA ALA A 195 -12.79 12.02 0.47
C ALA A 195 -13.40 10.98 1.44
N MET A 196 -12.57 10.15 2.08
CA MET A 196 -13.03 9.24 3.13
C MET A 196 -13.59 10.00 4.35
N LEU A 197 -12.94 11.10 4.76
CA LEU A 197 -13.38 11.92 5.90
C LEU A 197 -14.56 12.85 5.60
N SER A 198 -14.69 13.32 4.36
CA SER A 198 -15.80 14.19 3.93
C SER A 198 -17.17 13.50 3.93
N GLY A 199 -17.25 12.24 4.38
CA GLY A 199 -18.50 11.53 4.60
C GLY A 199 -19.17 11.12 3.29
N PHE A 200 -18.37 10.67 2.31
CA PHE A 200 -18.91 10.19 1.04
C PHE A 200 -20.05 9.20 1.30
N THR A 201 -21.25 9.62 0.90
CA THR A 201 -22.55 9.00 1.24
C THR A 201 -22.84 7.73 0.44
N HIS A 202 -21.89 7.30 -0.40
CA HIS A 202 -21.98 6.02 -1.09
C HIS A 202 -21.13 4.96 -0.39
N LYS A 203 -21.66 3.73 -0.39
CA LYS A 203 -21.06 2.56 0.23
C LYS A 203 -19.61 2.39 -0.25
N LEU A 204 -18.64 2.57 0.65
CA LEU A 204 -17.26 2.14 0.40
C LEU A 204 -17.31 0.64 0.09
N LEU A 205 -16.56 0.20 -0.92
CA LEU A 205 -16.71 -1.16 -1.48
C LEU A 205 -16.42 -2.25 -0.45
N GLN A 206 -15.43 -2.02 0.42
CA GLN A 206 -14.91 -3.02 1.36
C GLN A 206 -14.79 -2.51 2.81
N PHE A 207 -15.17 -1.25 3.08
CA PHE A 207 -14.86 -0.61 4.36
C PHE A 207 -16.09 0.00 5.02
N LYS A 208 -16.09 0.07 6.34
CA LYS A 208 -17.03 0.88 7.13
C LYS A 208 -16.21 1.82 8.02
N ILE A 209 -16.46 3.12 7.90
CA ILE A 209 -15.89 4.10 8.83
C ILE A 209 -16.74 4.09 10.08
N ILE A 210 -16.11 3.89 11.24
CA ILE A 210 -16.76 3.94 12.55
C ILE A 210 -16.35 5.22 13.29
N GLU A 211 -17.32 5.85 13.94
CA GLU A 211 -17.05 6.96 14.86
C GLU A 211 -16.44 6.39 16.14
N ASP A 212 -15.41 7.03 16.66
CA ASP A 212 -14.82 6.63 17.94
C ASP A 212 -15.82 7.00 19.06
N GLY A 213 -16.60 6.02 19.52
CA GLY A 213 -17.59 6.21 20.58
C GLY A 213 -18.88 5.42 20.46
N ASP A 214 -19.14 4.72 19.34
CA ASP A 214 -20.24 3.75 19.26
C ASP A 214 -19.80 2.40 19.87
N ASP A 215 -19.50 2.41 21.18
CA ASP A 215 -19.78 1.23 21.99
C ASP A 215 -21.31 1.19 22.12
N ASP A 216 -21.92 0.20 21.47
CA ASP A 216 -23.36 -0.07 21.52
C ASP A 216 -23.91 0.06 22.96
N VAL A 217 -24.85 1.00 23.14
CA VAL A 217 -25.83 0.99 24.25
C VAL A 217 -27.03 0.16 23.84
#